data_AF-A0AAU9VYS4-F1
#
_entry.id   AF-A0AAU9VYS4-F1
#
_cell.length_a   1.000
_cell.length_b   1.000
_cell.length_c   1.000
_cell.angle_alpha   90.00
_cell.angle_beta   90.00
_cell.angle_gamma   90.00
#
_symmetry.space_group_name_H-M   'P 1'
#
loop_
_entity.id
_entity.type
_entity.pdbx_description
1 polymer ?
#
loop_
_entity_poly.entity_id
_entity_poly.type
_entity_poly.pdbx_seq_one_letter_code
_entity_poly.pdbx_strand_id
1 'polypeptide(L)'
;ETPGSLYQPSESSSDSEETVRGTRSSRDKLNKFLVSRDISPVRSQLKMPWDMASDRTQRFHIRKAKQVVNAALGEIAPQDTEKLWISLTSDEAIDFKLADALAECYKNAGHWGSRRQILSIMADKMDFETLQNWLPGLTRYRFKIARHHRILHGRGSVVSTVSSRRMYVSPKQLDHFLDFITSAHIVQDLPFGEKTLKLSTKEEIAVPKVIRTLIPERIVQQYNASCCESGFVPMARSTLIAILNVCSASTRNSLQGLDYFTAQGAKAFEDLEGVV
;
A
#
# COMPACT_ATOMS: atom_id res chain seq x y z
N GLU A 1 12.81 -72.36 -43.74
CA GLU A 1 13.14 -72.19 -42.30
C GLU A 1 12.62 -70.85 -41.83
N THR A 2 11.67 -70.90 -40.89
CA THR A 2 11.43 -70.03 -39.70
C THR A 2 9.96 -70.28 -39.33
N PRO A 3 9.67 -71.09 -38.29
CA PRO A 3 8.31 -71.52 -38.00
C PRO A 3 7.52 -70.46 -37.21
N GLY A 4 6.22 -70.34 -37.53
CA GLY A 4 5.28 -69.48 -36.84
C GLY A 4 5.07 -69.93 -35.39
N SER A 5 5.31 -69.02 -34.45
CA SER A 5 5.07 -69.22 -33.02
C SER A 5 3.61 -68.91 -32.69
N LEU A 6 2.89 -69.97 -32.32
CA LEU A 6 1.52 -69.95 -31.82
C LEU A 6 1.56 -69.41 -30.38
N TYR A 7 0.95 -68.25 -30.12
CA TYR A 7 0.80 -67.77 -28.74
C TYR A 7 -0.42 -68.43 -28.10
N GLN A 8 -0.17 -69.18 -27.02
CA GLN A 8 -1.18 -69.83 -26.18
C GLN A 8 -1.20 -69.11 -24.82
N PRO A 9 -2.35 -68.66 -24.29
CA PRO A 9 -2.39 -67.99 -22.99
C PRO A 9 -2.21 -69.01 -21.86
N SER A 10 -1.27 -68.75 -20.96
CA SER A 10 -1.10 -69.50 -19.71
C SER A 10 -2.16 -69.09 -18.68
N GLU A 11 -3.02 -70.03 -18.32
CA GLU A 11 -3.70 -70.02 -17.03
C GLU A 11 -2.70 -70.45 -15.93
N SER A 12 -2.43 -69.57 -14.98
CA SER A 12 -2.51 -69.84 -13.54
C SER A 12 -1.87 -68.69 -12.75
N SER A 13 -2.59 -68.14 -11.79
CA SER A 13 -2.27 -68.40 -10.38
C SER A 13 -3.28 -67.66 -9.50
N SER A 14 -3.84 -68.46 -8.61
CA SER A 14 -4.91 -68.14 -7.68
C SER A 14 -4.48 -67.18 -6.57
N ASP A 15 -5.52 -66.53 -6.07
CA ASP A 15 -5.78 -66.14 -4.68
C ASP A 15 -4.90 -65.14 -3.92
N SER A 16 -5.56 -64.02 -3.61
CA SER A 16 -5.60 -63.47 -2.25
C SER A 16 -6.95 -62.79 -2.00
N GLU A 17 -8.07 -63.50 -2.20
CA GLU A 17 -9.40 -63.04 -1.76
C GLU A 17 -9.62 -63.37 -0.28
N GLU A 18 -9.00 -62.62 0.65
CA GLU A 18 -9.31 -62.84 2.08
C GLU A 18 -9.37 -61.58 2.95
N THR A 19 -9.77 -60.44 2.39
CA THR A 19 -10.09 -59.22 3.17
C THR A 19 -11.36 -58.48 2.76
N VAL A 20 -12.19 -59.00 1.83
CA VAL A 20 -13.20 -58.18 1.11
C VAL A 20 -14.66 -58.37 1.56
N ARG A 21 -14.97 -59.22 2.55
CA ARG A 21 -16.40 -59.52 2.86
C ARG A 21 -17.16 -58.40 3.57
N GLY A 22 -16.49 -57.50 4.29
CA GLY A 22 -17.14 -56.41 5.03
C GLY A 22 -17.47 -55.15 4.18
N THR A 23 -16.74 -54.90 3.10
CA THR A 23 -16.83 -53.64 2.32
C THR A 23 -17.86 -53.69 1.19
N ARG A 24 -18.22 -54.88 0.71
CA ARG A 24 -19.21 -55.04 -0.38
C ARG A 24 -20.60 -54.50 0.03
N SER A 25 -21.04 -54.76 1.27
CA SER A 25 -22.38 -54.38 1.77
C SER A 25 -22.68 -52.87 1.70
N SER A 26 -21.78 -52.01 2.19
CA SER A 26 -22.02 -50.56 2.22
C SER A 26 -21.96 -49.92 0.83
N ARG A 27 -21.03 -50.37 -0.03
CA ARG A 27 -20.95 -49.92 -1.42
C ARG A 27 -22.18 -50.34 -2.21
N ASP A 28 -22.67 -51.55 -1.99
CA ASP A 28 -23.85 -52.05 -2.69
C ASP A 28 -25.12 -51.27 -2.28
N LYS A 29 -25.23 -50.88 -1.01
CA LYS A 29 -26.28 -49.94 -0.55
C LYS A 29 -26.15 -48.56 -1.21
N LEU A 30 -24.94 -48.01 -1.29
CA LEU A 30 -24.70 -46.75 -2.00
C LEU A 30 -25.06 -46.86 -3.49
N ASN A 31 -24.67 -47.94 -4.15
CA ASN A 31 -24.98 -48.16 -5.55
C ASN A 31 -26.49 -48.30 -5.80
N LYS A 32 -27.23 -48.96 -4.89
CA LYS A 32 -28.70 -49.00 -4.95
C LYS A 32 -29.31 -47.60 -4.87
N PHE A 33 -28.82 -46.76 -3.96
CA PHE A 33 -29.23 -45.36 -3.86
C PHE A 33 -28.93 -44.56 -5.13
N LEU A 34 -27.72 -44.67 -5.68
CA LEU A 34 -27.35 -43.96 -6.90
C LEU A 34 -28.23 -44.35 -8.09
N VAL A 35 -28.55 -45.65 -8.22
CA VAL A 35 -29.46 -46.15 -9.26
C VAL A 35 -30.87 -45.56 -9.10
N SER A 36 -31.39 -45.41 -7.88
CA SER A 36 -32.70 -44.76 -7.66
C SER A 36 -32.73 -43.27 -8.02
N ARG A 37 -31.57 -42.63 -8.23
CA ARG A 37 -31.42 -41.24 -8.66
C ARG A 37 -30.91 -41.10 -10.09
N ASP A 38 -31.00 -42.16 -10.90
CA ASP A 38 -30.50 -42.23 -12.28
C ASP A 38 -29.00 -41.92 -12.44
N ILE A 39 -28.21 -42.23 -11.39
CA ILE A 39 -26.76 -42.03 -11.38
C ILE A 39 -26.04 -43.38 -11.53
N SER A 40 -24.99 -43.41 -12.35
CA SER A 40 -24.22 -44.64 -12.57
C SER A 40 -23.62 -45.20 -11.26
N PRO A 41 -23.49 -46.53 -11.12
CA PRO A 41 -22.85 -47.13 -9.95
C PRO A 41 -21.36 -46.77 -9.82
N VAL A 42 -20.84 -46.79 -8.60
CA VAL A 42 -19.40 -46.73 -8.33
C VAL A 42 -18.77 -48.09 -8.66
N ARG A 43 -18.18 -48.19 -9.86
CA ARG A 43 -17.63 -49.44 -10.42
C ARG A 43 -16.30 -49.86 -9.79
N SER A 44 -15.44 -48.91 -9.44
CA SER A 44 -14.11 -49.17 -8.90
C SER A 44 -13.82 -48.30 -7.68
N GLN A 45 -13.03 -48.84 -6.75
CA GLN A 45 -12.47 -48.12 -5.62
C GLN A 45 -11.01 -47.73 -5.92
N LEU A 46 -10.58 -46.60 -5.40
CA LEU A 46 -9.18 -46.20 -5.49
C LEU A 46 -8.36 -47.13 -4.60
N LYS A 47 -7.42 -47.88 -5.20
CA LYS A 47 -6.57 -48.85 -4.50
C LYS A 47 -5.21 -48.28 -4.07
N MET A 48 -4.91 -47.05 -4.48
CA MET A 48 -3.63 -46.37 -4.25
C MET A 48 -3.86 -45.02 -3.55
N PRO A 49 -2.82 -44.44 -2.92
CA PRO A 49 -2.91 -43.09 -2.36
C PRO A 49 -3.31 -42.05 -3.41
N TRP A 50 -4.07 -41.04 -3.00
CA TRP A 50 -4.59 -39.99 -3.88
C TRP A 50 -3.48 -39.31 -4.70
N ASP A 51 -2.36 -38.99 -4.06
CA ASP A 51 -1.25 -38.25 -4.67
C ASP A 51 -0.46 -39.08 -5.71
N MET A 52 -0.59 -40.40 -5.68
CA MET A 52 0.06 -41.32 -6.62
C MET A 52 -0.86 -41.71 -7.79
N ALA A 53 -2.13 -41.32 -7.74
CA ALA A 53 -3.09 -41.62 -8.78
C ALA A 53 -2.87 -40.71 -10.00
N SER A 54 -2.98 -41.29 -11.20
CA SER A 54 -2.90 -40.49 -12.43
C SER A 54 -4.01 -39.43 -12.49
N ASP A 55 -3.74 -38.31 -13.15
CA ASP A 55 -4.71 -37.25 -13.45
C ASP A 55 -6.06 -37.78 -13.92
N ARG A 56 -6.04 -38.77 -14.83
CA ARG A 56 -7.26 -39.38 -15.37
C ARG A 56 -8.07 -40.06 -14.28
N THR A 57 -7.39 -40.76 -13.38
CA THR A 57 -7.98 -41.47 -12.25
C THR A 57 -8.54 -40.50 -11.22
N GLN A 58 -7.78 -39.46 -10.86
CA GLN A 58 -8.24 -38.40 -9.97
C GLN A 58 -9.49 -37.69 -10.52
N ARG A 59 -9.48 -37.29 -11.80
CA ARG A 59 -10.65 -36.66 -12.46
C ARG A 59 -11.87 -37.57 -12.48
N PHE A 60 -11.68 -38.88 -12.71
CA PHE A 60 -12.76 -39.86 -12.64
C PHE A 60 -13.38 -39.90 -11.24
N HIS A 61 -12.56 -40.04 -10.20
CA HIS A 61 -13.03 -40.11 -8.82
C HIS A 61 -13.65 -38.78 -8.34
N ILE A 62 -13.10 -37.62 -8.69
CA ILE A 62 -13.71 -36.30 -8.40
C ILE A 62 -15.09 -36.21 -9.03
N ARG A 63 -15.22 -36.54 -10.31
CA ARG A 63 -16.52 -36.47 -11.00
C ARG A 63 -17.54 -37.40 -10.35
N LYS A 64 -17.12 -38.60 -9.96
CA LYS A 64 -17.99 -39.56 -9.30
C LYS A 64 -18.38 -39.08 -7.90
N ALA A 65 -17.44 -38.57 -7.12
CA ALA A 65 -17.68 -37.99 -5.81
C ALA A 65 -18.67 -36.81 -5.87
N LYS A 66 -18.49 -35.89 -6.83
CA LYS A 66 -19.43 -34.78 -7.06
C LYS A 66 -20.86 -35.26 -7.32
N GLN A 67 -21.03 -36.26 -8.18
CA GLN A 67 -22.36 -36.84 -8.45
C GLN A 67 -22.98 -37.45 -7.18
N VAL A 68 -22.19 -38.22 -6.41
CA VAL A 68 -22.65 -38.88 -5.19
C VAL A 68 -23.07 -37.85 -4.14
N VAL A 69 -22.23 -36.85 -3.88
CA VAL A 69 -22.52 -35.82 -2.87
C VAL A 69 -23.70 -34.96 -3.31
N ASN A 70 -23.78 -34.54 -4.58
CA ASN A 70 -24.95 -33.81 -5.08
C ASN A 70 -26.26 -34.59 -4.92
N ALA A 71 -26.25 -35.90 -5.19
CA ALA A 71 -27.42 -36.75 -5.01
C ALA A 71 -27.85 -36.81 -3.53
N ALA A 72 -26.89 -36.95 -2.62
CA ALA A 72 -27.15 -36.97 -1.19
C ALA A 72 -27.66 -35.61 -0.68
N LEU A 73 -27.08 -34.50 -1.12
CA LEU A 73 -27.56 -33.17 -0.75
C LEU A 73 -28.97 -32.90 -1.29
N GLY A 74 -29.32 -33.46 -2.45
CA GLY A 74 -30.68 -33.39 -3.02
C GLY A 74 -31.73 -34.17 -2.23
N GLU A 75 -31.34 -35.14 -1.40
CA GLU A 75 -32.23 -35.78 -0.42
C GLU A 75 -32.39 -34.93 0.84
N ILE A 76 -31.31 -34.28 1.27
CA ILE A 76 -31.29 -33.48 2.51
C ILE A 76 -32.04 -32.16 2.31
N ALA A 77 -31.79 -31.48 1.19
CA ALA A 77 -32.34 -30.17 0.88
C ALA A 77 -32.74 -30.10 -0.61
N PRO A 78 -33.90 -30.66 -0.99
CA PRO A 78 -34.32 -30.76 -2.39
C PRO A 78 -34.55 -29.40 -3.07
N GLN A 79 -34.89 -28.36 -2.30
CA GLN A 79 -35.10 -26.99 -2.84
C GLN A 79 -33.84 -26.12 -2.78
N ASP A 80 -32.86 -26.47 -1.95
CA ASP A 80 -31.68 -25.64 -1.65
C ASP A 80 -30.37 -26.42 -1.77
N THR A 81 -30.32 -27.43 -2.65
CA THR A 81 -29.15 -28.32 -2.82
C THR A 81 -27.87 -27.55 -3.13
N GLU A 82 -27.96 -26.54 -4.02
CA GLU A 82 -26.80 -25.70 -4.38
C GLU A 82 -26.34 -24.82 -3.22
N LYS A 83 -27.28 -24.24 -2.45
CA LYS A 83 -26.92 -23.42 -1.28
C LYS A 83 -26.26 -24.27 -0.20
N LEU A 84 -26.75 -25.49 0.03
CA LEU A 84 -26.15 -26.44 0.97
C LEU A 84 -24.75 -26.86 0.52
N TRP A 85 -24.55 -27.10 -0.79
CA TRP A 85 -23.22 -27.39 -1.35
C TRP A 85 -22.25 -26.23 -1.13
N ILE A 86 -22.68 -25.01 -1.43
CA ILE A 86 -21.86 -23.79 -1.26
C ILE A 86 -21.54 -23.62 0.22
N SER A 87 -22.50 -23.76 1.12
CA SER A 87 -22.28 -23.63 2.57
C SER A 87 -21.34 -24.69 3.14
N LEU A 88 -21.29 -25.89 2.55
CA LEU A 88 -20.38 -26.97 2.97
C LEU A 88 -18.95 -26.76 2.42
N THR A 89 -18.84 -26.10 1.27
CA THR A 89 -17.57 -25.89 0.55
C THR A 89 -17.00 -24.50 0.71
N SER A 90 -17.75 -23.55 1.29
CA SER A 90 -17.25 -22.28 1.76
C SER A 90 -16.21 -22.58 2.83
N ASP A 91 -14.96 -22.54 2.37
CA ASP A 91 -13.80 -22.93 3.13
C ASP A 91 -13.51 -21.81 4.13
N GLU A 92 -14.19 -21.85 5.28
CA GLU A 92 -13.94 -20.93 6.39
C GLU A 92 -12.43 -20.87 6.66
N ALA A 93 -11.71 -21.98 6.48
CA ALA A 93 -10.26 -22.06 6.66
C ALA A 93 -9.46 -21.12 5.73
N ILE A 94 -9.91 -20.86 4.50
CA ILE A 94 -9.25 -19.89 3.61
C ILE A 94 -9.52 -18.47 4.10
N ASP A 95 -10.74 -18.17 4.52
CA ASP A 95 -11.11 -16.87 5.09
C ASP A 95 -10.36 -16.59 6.40
N PHE A 96 -10.17 -17.59 7.26
CA PHE A 96 -9.35 -17.50 8.47
C PHE A 96 -7.88 -17.19 8.14
N LYS A 97 -7.27 -17.88 7.18
CA LYS A 97 -5.88 -17.62 6.75
C LYS A 97 -5.71 -16.21 6.18
N LEU A 98 -6.67 -15.75 5.38
CA LEU A 98 -6.64 -14.41 4.81
C LEU A 98 -6.85 -13.34 5.89
N ALA A 99 -7.77 -13.57 6.84
CA ALA A 99 -7.99 -12.69 7.97
C ALA A 99 -6.75 -12.56 8.86
N ASP A 100 -6.03 -13.66 9.08
CA ASP A 100 -4.78 -13.67 9.85
C ASP A 100 -3.69 -12.85 9.16
N ALA A 101 -3.48 -13.06 7.86
CA ALA A 101 -2.51 -12.30 7.07
C ALA A 101 -2.83 -10.79 7.06
N LEU A 102 -4.11 -10.41 6.96
CA LEU A 102 -4.53 -9.01 7.04
C LEU A 102 -4.35 -8.41 8.45
N ALA A 103 -4.62 -9.19 9.49
CA ALA A 103 -4.37 -8.78 10.87
C ALA A 103 -2.87 -8.54 11.12
N GLU A 104 -2.01 -9.39 10.57
CA GLU A 104 -0.56 -9.22 10.60
C GLU A 104 -0.13 -7.93 9.89
N CYS A 105 -0.64 -7.71 8.67
CA CYS A 105 -0.39 -6.48 7.91
C CYS A 105 -0.82 -5.22 8.69
N TYR A 106 -1.96 -5.27 9.39
CA TYR A 106 -2.43 -4.17 10.23
C TYR A 106 -1.49 -3.89 11.40
N LYS A 107 -0.97 -4.93 12.07
CA LYS A 107 0.00 -4.81 13.18
C LYS A 107 1.31 -4.19 12.69
N ASN A 108 1.81 -4.66 11.54
CA ASN A 108 3.09 -4.23 10.94
C ASN A 108 3.03 -2.82 10.31
N ALA A 109 1.84 -2.32 9.96
CA ALA A 109 1.70 -0.99 9.39
C ALA A 109 2.11 0.11 10.38
N GLY A 110 3.10 0.92 10.02
CA GLY A 110 3.63 2.01 10.86
C GLY A 110 2.77 3.28 10.92
N HIS A 111 1.84 3.45 9.98
CA HIS A 111 1.00 4.65 9.91
C HIS A 111 -0.50 4.32 9.95
N TRP A 112 -1.27 5.24 10.54
CA TRP A 112 -2.73 5.11 10.63
C TRP A 112 -3.41 5.03 9.26
N GLY A 113 -2.89 5.72 8.23
CA GLY A 113 -3.43 5.66 6.87
C GLY A 113 -3.48 4.23 6.34
N SER A 114 -2.34 3.53 6.38
CA SER A 114 -2.22 2.13 5.95
C SER A 114 -3.04 1.19 6.84
N ARG A 115 -3.03 1.40 8.17
CA ARG A 115 -3.87 0.64 9.10
C ARG A 115 -5.36 0.77 8.77
N ARG A 116 -5.83 1.98 8.47
CA ARG A 116 -7.22 2.25 8.08
C ARG A 116 -7.57 1.58 6.76
N GLN A 117 -6.65 1.58 5.79
CA GLN A 117 -6.84 0.90 4.50
C GLN A 117 -7.03 -0.60 4.68
N ILE A 118 -6.10 -1.25 5.39
CA ILE A 118 -6.16 -2.70 5.66
C ILE A 118 -7.44 -3.03 6.44
N LEU A 119 -7.73 -2.26 7.49
CA LEU A 119 -8.93 -2.45 8.30
C LEU A 119 -10.22 -2.24 7.49
N SER A 120 -10.22 -1.39 6.47
CA SER A 120 -11.40 -1.17 5.60
C SER A 120 -11.75 -2.38 4.74
N ILE A 121 -10.79 -3.28 4.49
CA ILE A 121 -11.01 -4.55 3.80
C ILE A 121 -11.70 -5.51 4.75
N MET A 122 -11.18 -5.64 5.98
CA MET A 122 -11.71 -6.57 6.98
C MET A 122 -13.08 -6.15 7.51
N ALA A 123 -13.30 -4.85 7.77
CA ALA A 123 -14.55 -4.31 8.31
C ALA A 123 -15.75 -4.36 7.34
N ASP A 124 -15.51 -4.74 6.08
CA ASP A 124 -16.56 -5.03 5.11
C ASP A 124 -17.14 -6.44 5.26
N LYS A 125 -16.32 -7.38 5.72
CA LYS A 125 -16.62 -8.82 5.75
C LYS A 125 -16.87 -9.35 7.15
N MET A 126 -16.38 -8.64 8.17
CA MET A 126 -16.46 -9.06 9.57
C MET A 126 -17.10 -7.99 10.43
N ASP A 127 -17.89 -8.46 11.40
CA ASP A 127 -18.43 -7.61 12.45
C ASP A 127 -17.35 -7.21 13.46
N PHE A 128 -17.66 -6.18 14.26
CA PHE A 128 -16.72 -5.61 15.21
C PHE A 128 -16.21 -6.63 16.23
N GLU A 129 -17.09 -7.50 16.75
CA GLU A 129 -16.74 -8.50 17.76
C GLU A 129 -15.75 -9.53 17.21
N THR A 130 -16.01 -10.06 16.01
CA THR A 130 -15.09 -10.96 15.32
C THR A 130 -13.74 -10.30 15.09
N LEU A 131 -13.74 -9.06 14.58
CA LEU A 131 -12.52 -8.28 14.34
C LEU A 131 -11.73 -7.98 15.60
N GLN A 132 -12.40 -7.78 16.73
CA GLN A 132 -11.75 -7.52 18.01
C GLN A 132 -11.00 -8.74 18.53
N ASN A 133 -11.45 -9.95 18.21
CA ASN A 133 -10.72 -11.18 18.55
C ASN A 133 -9.40 -11.27 17.78
N TRP A 134 -9.38 -10.87 16.50
CA TRP A 134 -8.17 -10.84 15.67
C TRP A 134 -7.22 -9.69 16.03
N LEU A 135 -7.79 -8.55 16.40
CA LEU A 135 -7.07 -7.30 16.69
C LEU A 135 -7.41 -6.81 18.10
N PRO A 136 -6.84 -7.44 19.15
CA PRO A 136 -7.04 -6.99 20.51
C PRO A 136 -6.58 -5.53 20.66
N GLY A 137 -7.49 -4.67 21.11
CA GLY A 137 -7.27 -3.22 21.20
C GLY A 137 -7.86 -2.40 20.04
N LEU A 138 -8.55 -3.03 19.09
CA LEU A 138 -9.34 -2.30 18.09
C LEU A 138 -10.52 -1.57 18.76
N THR A 139 -10.61 -0.27 18.56
CA THR A 139 -11.73 0.53 19.09
C THR A 139 -12.88 0.62 18.08
N ARG A 140 -14.11 0.76 18.58
CA ARG A 140 -15.31 1.01 17.74
C ARG A 140 -15.14 2.22 16.82
N TYR A 141 -14.43 3.25 17.28
CA TYR A 141 -14.12 4.43 16.49
C TYR A 141 -13.28 4.09 15.25
N ARG A 142 -12.20 3.33 15.42
CA ARG A 142 -11.32 2.89 14.31
C ARG A 142 -12.07 2.01 13.31
N PHE A 143 -12.93 1.11 13.81
CA PHE A 143 -13.81 0.29 12.99
C PHE A 143 -14.79 1.15 12.16
N LYS A 144 -15.50 2.10 12.78
CA LYS A 144 -16.42 3.01 12.09
C LYS A 144 -15.71 3.83 11.02
N ILE A 145 -14.52 4.37 11.32
CA ILE A 145 -13.73 5.13 10.37
C ILE A 145 -13.29 4.27 9.18
N ALA A 146 -12.87 3.02 9.41
CA ALA A 146 -12.50 2.12 8.32
C ALA A 146 -13.69 1.79 7.41
N ARG A 147 -14.88 1.59 7.99
CA ARG A 147 -16.12 1.39 7.22
C ARG A 147 -16.53 2.65 6.45
N HIS A 148 -16.34 3.83 7.04
CA HIS A 148 -16.59 5.10 6.35
C HIS A 148 -15.59 5.33 5.20
N HIS A 149 -14.31 5.02 5.42
CA HIS A 149 -13.29 5.06 4.38
C HIS A 149 -13.64 4.20 3.18
N ARG A 150 -14.13 2.98 3.42
CA ARG A 150 -14.64 2.08 2.38
C ARG A 150 -15.75 2.75 1.54
N ILE A 151 -16.68 3.45 2.19
CA ILE A 151 -17.80 4.12 1.50
C ILE A 151 -17.30 5.28 0.64
N LEU A 152 -16.37 6.09 1.14
CA LEU A 152 -15.90 7.28 0.43
C LEU A 152 -14.87 6.98 -0.67
N HIS A 153 -13.98 6.01 -0.45
CA HIS A 153 -12.79 5.81 -1.30
C HIS A 153 -12.66 4.40 -1.85
N GLY A 154 -13.41 3.43 -1.30
CA GLY A 154 -13.29 2.01 -1.64
C GLY A 154 -12.41 1.23 -0.67
N ARG A 155 -12.35 -0.10 -0.88
CA ARG A 155 -11.59 -1.03 -0.02
C ARG A 155 -10.10 -0.89 -0.28
N GLY A 156 -9.32 -0.70 0.78
CA GLY A 156 -7.85 -0.67 0.69
C GLY A 156 -7.27 0.49 -0.12
N SER A 157 -8.08 1.46 -0.53
CA SER A 157 -7.67 2.55 -1.41
C SER A 157 -6.72 3.52 -0.72
N VAL A 158 -5.63 3.89 -1.40
CA VAL A 158 -4.72 4.92 -0.89
C VAL A 158 -5.38 6.29 -1.06
N VAL A 159 -5.57 7.01 0.05
CA VAL A 159 -6.02 8.40 0.00
C VAL A 159 -4.80 9.27 -0.20
N SER A 160 -4.75 9.97 -1.34
CA SER A 160 -3.72 10.98 -1.61
C SER A 160 -3.82 12.06 -0.54
N THR A 161 -2.86 12.08 0.38
CA THR A 161 -2.66 13.24 1.24
C THR A 161 -1.95 14.28 0.40
N VAL A 162 -2.72 15.15 -0.27
CA VAL A 162 -2.14 16.34 -0.89
C VAL A 162 -1.50 17.11 0.25
N SER A 163 -0.16 17.11 0.31
CA SER A 163 0.58 17.87 1.30
C SER A 163 0.41 19.34 0.94
N SER A 164 -0.71 19.92 1.38
CA SER A 164 -0.96 21.34 1.27
C SER A 164 -0.06 22.01 2.31
N ARG A 165 1.14 22.38 1.89
CA ARG A 165 2.02 23.22 2.69
C ARG A 165 1.29 24.53 2.92
N ARG A 166 0.90 24.80 4.17
CA ARG A 166 0.17 26.03 4.53
C ARG A 166 1.08 27.22 4.25
N MET A 167 0.66 28.10 3.36
CA MET A 167 1.33 29.36 3.08
C MET A 167 0.68 30.43 3.96
N TYR A 168 1.42 30.89 4.97
CA TYR A 168 0.97 31.92 5.94
C TYR A 168 1.29 33.35 5.49
N VAL A 169 1.89 33.49 4.31
CA VAL A 169 2.34 34.75 3.73
C VAL A 169 1.47 35.07 2.51
N SER A 170 1.08 36.33 2.32
CA SER A 170 0.35 36.68 1.11
C SER A 170 1.27 36.60 -0.12
N PRO A 171 0.83 36.02 -1.26
CA PRO A 171 1.65 35.93 -2.47
C PRO A 171 2.20 37.28 -2.91
N LYS A 172 1.36 38.33 -2.88
CA LYS A 172 1.75 39.70 -3.25
C LYS A 172 2.90 40.26 -2.41
N GLN A 173 2.90 40.01 -1.10
CA GLN A 173 3.99 40.47 -0.24
C GLN A 173 5.28 39.68 -0.49
N LEU A 174 5.16 38.38 -0.77
CA LEU A 174 6.31 37.56 -1.12
C LEU A 174 6.93 38.02 -2.44
N ASP A 175 6.12 38.18 -3.48
CA ASP A 175 6.58 38.61 -4.82
C ASP A 175 7.25 39.98 -4.75
N HIS A 176 6.64 40.96 -4.07
CA HIS A 176 7.23 42.29 -3.90
C HIS A 176 8.60 42.25 -3.21
N PHE A 177 8.76 41.38 -2.20
CA PHE A 177 10.05 41.22 -1.54
C PHE A 177 11.06 40.47 -2.41
N LEU A 178 10.63 39.45 -3.16
CA LEU A 178 11.48 38.72 -4.10
C LEU A 178 12.01 39.63 -5.21
N ASP A 179 11.16 40.50 -5.76
CA ASP A 179 11.54 41.50 -6.75
C ASP A 179 12.57 42.48 -6.17
N PHE A 180 12.37 42.94 -4.94
CA PHE A 180 13.32 43.82 -4.26
C PHE A 180 14.70 43.18 -4.09
N ILE A 181 14.76 41.94 -3.58
CA ILE A 181 16.05 41.26 -3.30
C ILE A 181 16.74 40.72 -4.54
N THR A 182 16.05 40.65 -5.68
CA THR A 182 16.63 40.27 -6.99
C THR A 182 16.98 41.47 -7.85
N SER A 183 16.60 42.68 -7.43
CA SER A 183 16.95 43.91 -8.13
C SER A 183 18.47 44.13 -8.19
N ALA A 184 18.93 44.76 -9.28
CA ALA A 184 20.34 45.07 -9.51
C ALA A 184 20.98 45.99 -8.45
N HIS A 185 20.16 46.64 -7.61
CA HIS A 185 20.63 47.49 -6.51
C HIS A 185 21.10 46.66 -5.30
N ILE A 186 20.55 45.46 -5.13
CA ILE A 186 20.82 44.56 -4.00
C ILE A 186 21.73 43.39 -4.41
N VAL A 187 21.66 43.01 -5.69
CA VAL A 187 22.28 41.82 -6.26
C VAL A 187 23.32 42.21 -7.31
N GLN A 188 24.48 41.57 -7.25
CA GLN A 188 25.53 41.65 -8.25
C GLN A 188 25.78 40.25 -8.83
N ASP A 189 25.71 40.15 -10.16
CA ASP A 189 26.01 38.91 -10.87
C ASP A 189 27.51 38.63 -10.85
N LEU A 190 27.88 37.36 -10.68
CA LEU A 190 29.27 36.94 -10.80
C LEU A 190 29.58 36.58 -12.24
N PRO A 191 30.75 36.99 -12.76
CA PRO A 191 31.22 36.55 -14.07
C PRO A 191 31.54 35.04 -14.11
N PHE A 192 31.69 34.39 -12.95
CA PHE A 192 32.05 32.98 -12.84
C PHE A 192 31.26 32.25 -11.76
N GLY A 193 30.81 31.04 -12.08
CA GLY A 193 30.13 30.13 -11.17
C GLY A 193 28.64 30.03 -11.46
N GLU A 194 28.19 28.81 -11.75
CA GLU A 194 26.79 28.49 -12.05
C GLU A 194 26.23 27.55 -10.98
N LYS A 195 24.91 27.57 -10.82
CA LYS A 195 24.13 26.61 -10.03
C LYS A 195 23.14 25.93 -10.97
N THR A 196 23.09 24.60 -10.93
CA THR A 196 22.10 23.82 -11.68
C THR A 196 20.85 23.62 -10.83
N LEU A 197 19.70 24.04 -11.36
CA LEU A 197 18.38 23.81 -10.78
C LEU A 197 17.75 22.62 -11.50
N LYS A 198 17.33 21.61 -10.75
CA LYS A 198 16.58 20.46 -11.28
C LYS A 198 15.09 20.70 -11.13
N LEU A 199 14.37 20.73 -12.24
CA LEU A 199 12.92 20.84 -12.25
C LEU A 199 12.25 19.49 -11.90
N SER A 200 10.98 19.54 -11.53
CA SER A 200 10.15 18.34 -11.34
C SER A 200 9.98 17.52 -12.62
N THR A 201 10.20 18.14 -13.78
CA THR A 201 10.28 17.51 -15.12
C THR A 201 11.59 16.76 -15.36
N LYS A 202 12.55 16.82 -14.42
CA LYS A 202 13.94 16.32 -14.52
C LYS A 202 14.85 17.09 -15.47
N GLU A 203 14.39 18.23 -15.99
CA GLU A 203 15.22 19.14 -16.77
C GLU A 203 16.17 19.91 -15.84
N GLU A 204 17.38 20.22 -16.33
CA GLU A 204 18.40 20.96 -15.59
C GLU A 204 18.57 22.35 -16.21
N ILE A 205 18.43 23.39 -15.38
CA ILE A 205 18.61 24.80 -15.77
C ILE A 205 19.84 25.35 -15.06
N ALA A 206 20.80 25.88 -15.81
CA ALA A 206 21.96 26.58 -15.23
C ALA A 206 21.60 28.05 -14.94
N VAL A 207 21.82 28.49 -13.71
CA VAL A 207 21.59 29.86 -13.26
C VAL A 207 22.91 30.42 -12.71
N PRO A 208 23.32 31.64 -13.09
CA PRO A 208 24.54 32.24 -12.56
C PRO A 208 24.47 32.40 -11.04
N LYS A 209 25.62 32.27 -10.38
CA LYS A 209 25.74 32.63 -8.97
C LYS A 209 25.61 34.14 -8.83
N VAL A 210 24.95 34.53 -7.75
CA VAL A 210 24.66 35.91 -7.42
C VAL A 210 25.23 36.22 -6.03
N ILE A 211 25.87 37.37 -5.88
CA ILE A 211 26.27 37.94 -4.59
C ILE A 211 25.29 39.03 -4.19
N ARG A 212 24.91 39.06 -2.91
CA ARG A 212 24.25 40.23 -2.33
C ARG A 212 25.32 41.26 -1.93
N THR A 213 25.09 42.51 -2.30
CA THR A 213 25.99 43.63 -1.97
C THR A 213 25.90 44.02 -0.49
N LEU A 214 24.79 43.66 0.17
CA LEU A 214 24.46 44.06 1.53
C LEU A 214 24.19 42.85 2.45
N ILE A 215 24.41 43.07 3.75
CA ILE A 215 24.08 42.11 4.82
C ILE A 215 22.55 41.94 4.89
N PRO A 216 22.03 40.73 5.16
CA PRO A 216 20.59 40.47 5.24
C PRO A 216 19.81 41.46 6.11
N GLU A 217 20.38 41.90 7.23
CA GLU A 217 19.74 42.90 8.09
C GLU A 217 19.53 44.24 7.39
N ARG A 218 20.57 44.72 6.69
CA ARG A 218 20.53 46.01 6.01
C ARG A 218 19.56 45.99 4.83
N ILE A 219 19.45 44.85 4.16
CA ILE A 219 18.45 44.61 3.11
C ILE A 219 17.03 44.77 3.68
N VAL A 220 16.76 44.18 4.85
CA VAL A 220 15.45 44.31 5.51
C VAL A 220 15.16 45.75 5.91
N GLN A 221 16.14 46.48 6.44
CA GLN A 221 15.99 47.90 6.77
C GLN A 221 15.65 48.75 5.54
N GLN A 222 16.39 48.57 4.44
CA GLN A 222 16.14 49.29 3.19
C GLN A 222 14.79 48.93 2.56
N TYR A 223 14.41 47.64 2.62
CA TYR A 223 13.12 47.19 2.14
C TYR A 223 11.97 47.85 2.90
N ASN A 224 12.06 47.90 4.24
CA ASN A 224 11.04 48.55 5.06
C ASN A 224 10.95 50.05 4.75
N ALA A 225 12.09 50.73 4.55
CA ALA A 225 12.10 52.14 4.16
C ALA A 225 11.41 52.36 2.80
N SER A 226 11.72 51.52 1.79
CA SER A 226 11.06 51.57 0.47
C SER A 226 9.57 51.24 0.55
N CYS A 227 9.16 50.33 1.42
CA CYS A 227 7.75 50.03 1.69
C CYS A 227 7.02 51.22 2.32
N CYS A 228 7.66 51.94 3.24
CA CYS A 228 7.10 53.17 3.81
C CYS A 228 6.88 54.25 2.74
N GLU A 229 7.83 54.43 1.82
CA GLU A 229 7.72 55.42 0.73
C GLU A 229 6.62 55.07 -0.28
N SER A 230 6.48 53.78 -0.61
CA SER A 230 5.48 53.28 -1.55
C SER A 230 4.09 53.03 -0.93
N GLY A 231 3.95 53.20 0.38
CA GLY A 231 2.70 52.90 1.11
C GLY A 231 2.37 51.40 1.17
N PHE A 232 3.35 50.52 0.99
CA PHE A 232 3.19 49.08 1.03
C PHE A 232 3.34 48.54 2.46
N VAL A 233 2.53 47.55 2.84
CA VAL A 233 2.65 46.89 4.16
C VAL A 233 3.56 45.66 4.06
N PRO A 234 4.79 45.71 4.61
CA PRO A 234 5.73 44.59 4.51
C PRO A 234 5.35 43.42 5.43
N MET A 235 6.02 42.29 5.23
CA MET A 235 5.95 41.14 6.14
C MET A 235 6.72 41.41 7.43
N ALA A 236 6.51 40.56 8.45
CA ALA A 236 7.30 40.61 9.68
C ALA A 236 8.80 40.40 9.39
N ARG A 237 9.66 41.11 10.14
CA ARG A 237 11.12 41.04 10.02
C ARG A 237 11.66 39.60 10.05
N SER A 238 11.13 38.75 10.93
CA SER A 238 11.54 37.34 11.03
C SER A 238 11.25 36.56 9.75
N THR A 239 10.11 36.81 9.10
CA THR A 239 9.73 36.21 7.82
C THR A 239 10.65 36.68 6.69
N LEU A 240 10.97 37.97 6.64
CA LEU A 240 11.90 38.54 5.65
C LEU A 240 13.31 37.92 5.77
N ILE A 241 13.82 37.81 7.00
CA ILE A 241 15.12 37.15 7.28
C ILE A 241 15.06 35.67 6.92
N ALA A 242 13.97 34.97 7.24
CA ALA A 242 13.81 33.56 6.87
C ALA A 242 13.82 33.36 5.35
N ILE A 243 13.17 34.24 4.58
CA ILE A 243 13.22 34.23 3.11
C ILE A 243 14.65 34.44 2.61
N LEU A 244 15.39 35.41 3.16
CA LEU A 244 16.79 35.67 2.78
C LEU A 244 17.71 34.47 3.05
N ASN A 245 17.46 33.73 4.13
CA ASN A 245 18.19 32.50 4.47
C ASN A 245 17.91 31.36 3.48
N VAL A 246 16.65 31.18 3.07
CA VAL A 246 16.27 30.17 2.06
C VAL A 246 16.83 30.55 0.69
N CYS A 247 16.68 31.81 0.30
CA CYS A 247 17.25 32.37 -0.92
C CYS A 247 18.74 32.66 -0.73
N SER A 248 19.56 31.67 -0.36
CA SER A 248 20.98 31.89 -0.08
C SER A 248 21.75 32.37 -1.33
N ALA A 249 22.27 33.60 -1.24
CA ALA A 249 23.21 34.16 -2.20
C ALA A 249 24.64 33.75 -1.86
N SER A 250 25.53 33.76 -2.84
CA SER A 250 26.96 33.57 -2.60
C SER A 250 27.50 34.72 -1.74
N THR A 251 28.35 34.40 -0.77
CA THR A 251 29.05 35.40 0.03
C THR A 251 30.34 35.80 -0.68
N ARG A 252 30.64 37.10 -0.69
CA ARG A 252 31.94 37.59 -1.13
C ARG A 252 32.94 37.33 -0.01
N ASN A 253 33.80 36.33 -0.17
CA ASN A 253 34.98 36.18 0.69
C ASN A 253 36.04 37.11 0.10
N SER A 254 36.42 38.17 0.83
CA SER A 254 37.47 39.07 0.36
C SER A 254 38.82 38.40 0.59
N LEU A 255 39.65 38.28 -0.45
CA LEU A 255 41.07 37.90 -0.27
C LEU A 255 41.88 38.98 0.49
N GLN A 256 41.32 40.18 0.68
CA GLN A 256 41.93 41.33 1.36
C GLN A 256 41.15 41.77 2.62
N GLY A 257 40.74 40.81 3.46
CA GLY A 257 40.58 41.06 4.91
C GLY A 257 39.48 42.03 5.37
N LEU A 258 38.39 42.17 4.61
CA LEU A 258 37.13 42.74 5.11
C LEU A 258 36.04 41.72 4.88
N ASP A 259 36.03 40.70 5.73
CA ASP A 259 35.01 39.66 5.72
C ASP A 259 33.73 40.14 6.39
N TYR A 260 32.61 39.60 5.93
CA TYR A 260 31.27 39.76 6.51
C TYR A 260 31.24 39.51 8.04
N PHE A 261 32.19 38.75 8.58
CA PHE A 261 32.37 38.53 10.02
C PHE A 261 32.65 39.82 10.80
N THR A 262 33.45 40.75 10.25
CA THR A 262 33.75 42.03 10.91
C THR A 262 32.51 42.91 10.99
N ALA A 263 31.67 42.89 9.94
CA ALA A 263 30.41 43.63 9.92
C ALA A 263 29.31 42.97 10.77
N GLN A 264 29.29 41.63 10.87
CA GLN A 264 28.46 40.93 11.87
C GLN A 264 28.91 41.24 13.30
N GLY A 265 30.22 41.33 13.54
CA GLY A 265 30.79 41.77 14.81
C GLY A 265 30.36 43.19 15.16
N ALA A 266 30.50 44.14 14.23
CA ALA A 266 30.05 45.52 14.41
C ALA A 266 28.55 45.61 14.75
N LYS A 267 27.72 44.81 14.07
CA LYS A 267 26.29 44.71 14.38
C LYS A 267 26.01 44.18 15.80
N ALA A 268 26.76 43.19 16.28
CA ALA A 268 26.60 42.68 17.64
C ALA A 268 26.90 43.76 18.70
N PHE A 269 27.76 44.73 18.38
CA PHE A 269 28.00 45.90 19.22
C PHE A 269 26.87 46.95 19.11
N GLU A 270 26.38 47.26 17.90
CA GLU A 270 25.23 48.17 17.71
C GLU A 270 23.95 47.64 18.38
N ASP A 271 23.69 46.32 18.29
CA ASP A 271 22.54 45.67 18.93
C ASP A 271 22.64 45.74 20.48
N LEU A 272 23.85 45.83 21.03
CA LEU A 272 24.09 46.00 22.48
C LEU A 272 23.86 47.45 22.93
N GLU A 273 24.20 48.42 22.07
CA GLU A 273 24.00 49.85 22.32
C GLU A 273 22.51 50.21 22.43
N GLY A 274 21.62 49.50 21.73
CA GLY A 274 20.17 49.67 21.83
C GLY A 274 19.50 49.06 23.08
N VAL A 275 20.25 48.35 23.93
CA VAL A 275 19.75 47.68 25.14
C VAL A 275 20.13 48.45 26.43
N VAL A 276 21.06 49.39 26.35
CA VAL A 276 21.47 50.30 27.43
C VAL A 276 20.65 51.59 27.38
#